data_AF-A0A3B9YQN9-F1
#
_entry.id   AF-A0A3B9YQN9-F1
#
_cell.length_a   1.000
_cell.length_b   1.000
_cell.length_c   1.000
_cell.angle_alpha   90.00
_cell.angle_beta   90.00
_cell.angle_gamma   90.00
#
_symmetry.space_group_name_H-M   'P 1'
#
loop_
_entity.id
_entity.type
_entity.pdbx_description
1 polymer ?
#
loop_
_entity_poly.entity_id
_entity_poly.type
_entity_poly.pdbx_seq_one_letter_code
_entity_poly.pdbx_strand_id
1 'polypeptide(L)'
;DIYAPRYREASIYRYIAAPEDIGQKAMDFAYTDVVRAFENFLARIGPDAPFILASHSQGTTHGFRLLAERVDGTALAERMIAAYLIGSKVKEAEAAALKTVKVCDAADQTGCLIHYAAFGPKGNPDETMDGLVCVNPLNWRKDGGPAEAQTHKGAVLPSGRFQNAFFTKDIATGVVFGPLGKPLPGLASARCDKGLLWVSEQTHPQLKALVVRGDNYHGLEYPLFHMDLRLNAAARIAAFANARGRPQP
;
A
#
# COMPACT_ATOMS: atom_id res chain seq x y z
N ASP A 1 -2.61 -2.85 -18.15
CA ASP A 1 -1.17 -3.19 -17.98
C ASP A 1 -0.67 -2.86 -16.59
N ILE A 2 0.39 -3.52 -16.15
CA ILE A 2 1.11 -3.23 -14.90
C ILE A 2 2.50 -2.74 -15.25
N TYR A 3 2.91 -1.61 -14.68
CA TYR A 3 4.28 -1.10 -14.78
C TYR A 3 4.94 -1.20 -13.41
N ALA A 4 5.95 -2.08 -13.30
CA ALA A 4 6.76 -2.26 -12.09
C ALA A 4 8.19 -1.83 -12.40
N PRO A 5 8.58 -0.57 -12.11
CA PRO A 5 9.90 -0.07 -12.45
C PRO A 5 10.99 -0.73 -11.61
N ARG A 6 12.17 -0.92 -12.21
CA ARG A 6 13.40 -1.24 -11.46
C ARG A 6 14.05 0.08 -11.07
N TYR A 7 14.14 0.34 -9.78
CA TYR A 7 14.81 1.50 -9.21
C TYR A 7 15.66 1.08 -8.01
N ARG A 8 16.61 1.92 -7.59
CA ARG A 8 17.41 1.63 -6.41
C ARG A 8 16.58 1.89 -5.15
N GLU A 9 16.51 0.90 -4.29
CA GLU A 9 15.92 1.01 -2.96
C GLU A 9 17.00 1.39 -1.94
N ALA A 10 16.67 2.25 -0.96
CA ALA A 10 17.53 2.48 0.18
C ALA A 10 17.63 1.20 1.02
N SER A 11 18.85 0.85 1.42
CA SER A 11 19.11 -0.38 2.17
C SER A 11 18.33 -0.42 3.50
N ILE A 12 17.92 -1.63 3.93
CA ILE A 12 17.21 -1.85 5.19
C ILE A 12 17.96 -1.26 6.40
N TYR A 13 19.28 -1.16 6.35
CA TYR A 13 20.10 -0.56 7.42
C TYR A 13 19.73 0.89 7.71
N ARG A 14 19.09 1.61 6.78
CA ARG A 14 18.56 2.95 7.02
C ARG A 14 17.48 2.98 8.11
N TYR A 15 16.79 1.86 8.33
CA TYR A 15 15.77 1.71 9.37
C TYR A 15 16.33 1.24 10.72
N ILE A 16 17.55 0.69 10.73
CA ILE A 16 18.06 -0.08 11.86
C ILE A 16 19.27 0.58 12.53
N ALA A 17 20.22 1.05 11.72
CA ALA A 17 21.56 1.40 12.23
C ALA A 17 22.21 2.61 11.57
N ALA A 18 21.72 3.09 10.42
CA ALA A 18 22.31 4.26 9.78
C ALA A 18 22.04 5.53 10.62
N PRO A 19 23.01 6.45 10.71
CA PRO A 19 22.75 7.81 11.17
C PRO A 19 21.62 8.44 10.37
N GLU A 20 20.82 9.29 11.00
CA GLU A 20 19.62 9.89 10.39
C GLU A 20 19.94 10.61 9.08
N ASP A 21 21.01 11.40 9.05
CA ASP A 21 21.41 12.16 7.86
C ASP A 21 21.81 11.25 6.69
N ILE A 22 22.50 10.14 6.97
CA ILE A 22 22.88 9.13 5.97
C ILE A 22 21.64 8.38 5.48
N GLY A 23 20.75 7.99 6.39
CA GLY A 23 19.50 7.33 6.05
C GLY A 23 18.63 8.21 5.15
N GLN A 24 18.53 9.51 5.46
CA GLN A 24 17.78 10.47 4.67
C GLN A 24 18.40 10.68 3.29
N LYS A 25 19.72 10.90 3.20
CA LYS A 25 20.42 11.02 1.90
C LYS A 25 20.22 9.79 1.01
N ALA A 26 20.22 8.59 1.59
CA ALA A 26 19.97 7.35 0.85
C ALA A 26 18.52 7.31 0.31
N MET A 27 17.54 7.68 1.13
CA MET A 27 16.14 7.79 0.71
C MET A 27 15.94 8.84 -0.38
N ASP A 28 16.57 10.01 -0.24
CA ASP A 28 16.49 11.08 -1.25
C ASP A 28 17.09 10.65 -2.58
N PHE A 29 18.22 9.95 -2.55
CA PHE A 29 18.84 9.43 -3.75
C PHE A 29 17.98 8.37 -4.44
N ALA A 30 17.42 7.41 -3.68
CA ALA A 30 16.48 6.42 -4.19
C ALA A 30 15.24 7.07 -4.82
N TYR A 31 14.71 8.12 -4.19
CA TYR A 31 13.55 8.86 -4.70
C TYR A 31 13.79 9.49 -6.08
N THR A 32 15.03 9.91 -6.41
CA THR A 32 15.33 10.41 -7.76
C THR A 32 15.08 9.37 -8.85
N ASP A 33 15.25 8.08 -8.56
CA ASP A 33 14.93 7.01 -9.51
C ASP A 33 13.43 6.80 -9.62
N VAL A 34 12.68 6.92 -8.51
CA VAL A 34 11.22 6.83 -8.50
C VAL A 34 10.60 7.92 -9.38
N VAL A 35 11.09 9.15 -9.27
CA VAL A 35 10.66 10.27 -10.13
C VAL A 35 10.94 9.95 -11.60
N ARG A 36 12.17 9.55 -11.95
CA ARG A 36 12.52 9.20 -13.33
C ARG A 36 11.67 8.05 -13.86
N ALA A 37 11.39 7.04 -13.05
CA ALA A 37 10.53 5.92 -13.41
C ALA A 37 9.08 6.38 -13.67
N PHE A 38 8.55 7.27 -12.84
CA PHE A 38 7.21 7.82 -13.01
C PHE A 38 7.11 8.68 -14.27
N GLU A 39 8.10 9.53 -14.56
CA GLU A 39 8.16 10.33 -15.80
C GLU A 39 8.20 9.42 -17.04
N ASN A 40 9.00 8.35 -17.02
CA ASN A 40 9.03 7.34 -18.08
C ASN A 40 7.68 6.62 -18.24
N PHE A 41 7.02 6.29 -17.13
CA PHE A 41 5.69 5.70 -17.15
C PHE A 41 4.66 6.63 -17.80
N LEU A 42 4.64 7.90 -17.42
CA LEU A 42 3.73 8.90 -18.01
C LEU A 42 3.98 9.06 -19.52
N ALA A 43 5.24 9.09 -19.94
CA ALA A 43 5.58 9.13 -21.37
C ALA A 43 5.08 7.89 -22.13
N ARG A 44 5.16 6.70 -21.50
CA ARG A 44 4.70 5.44 -22.10
C ARG A 44 3.18 5.36 -22.25
N ILE A 45 2.43 5.80 -21.25
CA ILE A 45 0.95 5.71 -21.28
C ILE A 45 0.31 6.87 -22.06
N GLY A 46 1.07 7.92 -22.36
CA GLY A 46 0.60 9.11 -23.06
C GLY A 46 -0.13 10.12 -22.16
N PRO A 47 -0.62 11.22 -22.75
CA PRO A 47 -1.13 12.37 -21.98
C PRO A 47 -2.50 12.12 -21.33
N ASP A 48 -3.31 11.19 -21.87
CA ASP A 48 -4.72 11.03 -21.47
C ASP A 48 -5.01 9.76 -20.69
N ALA A 49 -4.08 8.81 -20.67
CA ALA A 49 -4.27 7.55 -19.98
C ALA A 49 -4.33 7.77 -18.47
N PRO A 50 -5.37 7.23 -17.79
CA PRO A 50 -5.44 7.27 -16.35
C PRO A 50 -4.52 6.23 -15.72
N PHE A 51 -4.23 6.40 -14.44
CA PHE A 51 -3.31 5.51 -13.71
C PHE A 51 -3.71 5.28 -12.26
N ILE A 52 -3.21 4.19 -11.69
CA ILE A 52 -3.24 3.92 -10.25
C ILE A 52 -1.80 3.95 -9.75
N LEU A 53 -1.57 4.61 -8.62
CA LEU A 53 -0.31 4.51 -7.89
C LEU A 53 -0.48 3.44 -6.81
N ALA A 54 0.41 2.46 -6.73
CA ALA A 54 0.37 1.40 -5.73
C ALA A 54 1.77 1.20 -5.13
N SER A 55 1.84 1.05 -3.81
CA SER A 55 3.11 0.96 -3.10
C SER A 55 2.98 0.29 -1.73
N HIS A 56 4.10 -0.18 -1.20
CA HIS A 56 4.20 -0.78 0.12
C HIS A 56 5.46 -0.27 0.85
N SER A 57 5.40 -0.10 2.17
CA SER A 57 6.57 0.16 3.01
C SER A 57 7.41 1.37 2.55
N GLN A 58 8.68 1.17 2.21
CA GLN A 58 9.55 2.21 1.67
C GLN A 58 8.98 2.85 0.40
N GLY A 59 8.37 2.04 -0.46
CA GLY A 59 7.68 2.50 -1.65
C GLY A 59 6.53 3.45 -1.31
N THR A 60 5.87 3.28 -0.16
CA THR A 60 4.80 4.17 0.31
C THR A 60 5.35 5.52 0.77
N THR A 61 6.52 5.53 1.43
CA THR A 61 7.22 6.79 1.74
C THR A 61 7.56 7.56 0.46
N HIS A 62 8.12 6.88 -0.55
CA HIS A 62 8.36 7.50 -1.85
C HIS A 62 7.08 7.86 -2.59
N GLY A 63 6.05 7.02 -2.53
CA GLY A 63 4.78 7.18 -3.22
C GLY A 63 3.99 8.37 -2.70
N PHE A 64 3.99 8.60 -1.38
CA PHE A 64 3.37 9.79 -0.81
C PHE A 64 4.12 11.07 -1.22
N ARG A 65 5.46 11.05 -1.18
CA ARG A 65 6.26 12.19 -1.66
C ARG A 65 6.02 12.48 -3.14
N LEU A 66 5.98 11.44 -3.98
CA LEU A 66 5.68 11.53 -5.41
C LEU A 66 4.29 12.13 -5.65
N LEU A 67 3.29 11.65 -4.90
CA LEU A 67 1.92 12.15 -4.95
C LEU A 67 1.89 13.66 -4.61
N ALA A 68 2.52 14.06 -3.52
CA ALA A 68 2.54 15.46 -3.05
C ALA A 68 3.31 16.40 -3.99
N GLU A 69 4.46 15.98 -4.51
CA GLU A 69 5.34 16.85 -5.31
C GLU A 69 4.98 16.88 -6.80
N ARG A 70 4.48 15.77 -7.36
CA ARG A 70 4.33 15.60 -8.81
C ARG A 70 2.89 15.48 -9.29
N VAL A 71 1.96 15.07 -8.44
CA VAL A 71 0.57 14.79 -8.85
C VAL A 71 -0.40 15.82 -8.28
N ASP A 72 -0.37 16.04 -6.97
CA ASP A 72 -1.29 16.91 -6.26
C ASP A 72 -1.19 18.37 -6.75
N GLY A 73 -2.35 19.00 -6.97
CA GLY A 73 -2.44 20.37 -7.48
C GLY A 73 -2.08 20.53 -8.96
N THR A 74 -1.94 19.42 -9.71
CA THR A 74 -1.64 19.43 -11.15
C THR A 74 -2.72 18.70 -11.95
N ALA A 75 -2.69 18.81 -13.29
CA ALA A 75 -3.57 18.05 -14.18
C ALA A 75 -3.38 16.52 -14.07
N LEU A 76 -2.27 16.04 -13.49
CA LEU A 76 -2.08 14.61 -13.23
C LEU A 76 -3.03 14.08 -12.17
N ALA A 77 -3.45 14.90 -11.19
CA ALA A 77 -4.41 14.50 -10.16
C ALA A 77 -5.74 14.08 -10.79
N GLU A 78 -6.19 14.75 -11.85
CA GLU A 78 -7.43 14.42 -12.57
C GLU A 78 -7.34 13.06 -13.28
N ARG A 79 -6.13 12.63 -13.66
CA ARG A 79 -5.86 11.35 -14.34
C ARG A 79 -5.68 10.19 -13.36
N MET A 80 -5.45 10.47 -12.09
CA MET A 80 -5.23 9.45 -11.08
C MET A 80 -6.56 8.83 -10.66
N ILE A 81 -6.70 7.52 -10.83
CA ILE A 81 -7.88 6.76 -10.37
C ILE A 81 -7.84 6.65 -8.85
N ALA A 82 -6.72 6.22 -8.29
CA ALA A 82 -6.47 6.13 -6.85
C ALA A 82 -4.98 5.96 -6.55
N ALA A 83 -4.57 6.31 -5.32
CA ALA A 83 -3.26 5.99 -4.78
C ALA A 83 -3.37 5.02 -3.59
N TYR A 84 -2.99 3.76 -3.77
CA TYR A 84 -2.87 2.76 -2.70
C TYR A 84 -1.47 2.83 -2.09
N LEU A 85 -1.34 3.62 -1.03
CA LEU A 85 -0.12 3.92 -0.31
C LEU A 85 -0.14 3.12 1.00
N ILE A 86 0.36 1.89 1.04
CA ILE A 86 0.07 0.94 2.14
C ILE A 86 1.32 0.65 3.00
N GLY A 87 1.16 0.44 4.30
CA GLY A 87 2.21 -0.08 5.17
C GLY A 87 3.35 0.92 5.45
N SER A 88 3.07 2.20 5.64
CA SER A 88 4.09 3.16 6.10
C SER A 88 3.46 4.15 7.08
N LYS A 89 3.99 5.38 7.14
CA LYS A 89 3.60 6.42 8.09
C LYS A 89 2.99 7.65 7.41
N VAL A 90 1.98 7.46 6.56
CA VAL A 90 1.26 8.62 5.98
C VAL A 90 0.38 9.26 7.06
N LYS A 91 0.74 10.45 7.53
CA LYS A 91 0.03 11.15 8.60
C LYS A 91 -1.24 11.84 8.08
N GLU A 92 -2.27 11.91 8.90
CA GLU A 92 -3.48 12.70 8.63
C GLU A 92 -3.15 14.16 8.33
N ALA A 93 -2.23 14.76 9.08
CA ALA A 93 -1.79 16.15 8.88
C ALA A 93 -1.13 16.37 7.50
N GLU A 94 -0.31 15.41 7.05
CA GLU A 94 0.33 15.48 5.73
C GLU A 94 -0.70 15.30 4.61
N ALA A 95 -1.61 14.33 4.75
CA ALA A 95 -2.68 14.11 3.80
C ALA A 95 -3.65 15.31 3.72
N ALA A 96 -3.92 15.98 4.84
CA ALA A 96 -4.76 17.17 4.89
C ALA A 96 -4.12 18.38 4.19
N ALA A 97 -2.79 18.45 4.13
CA ALA A 97 -2.05 19.51 3.47
C ALA A 97 -2.06 19.40 1.93
N LEU A 98 -2.50 18.27 1.36
CA LEU A 98 -2.68 18.10 -0.08
C LEU A 98 -3.80 19.01 -0.60
N LYS A 99 -3.54 19.68 -1.73
CA LYS A 99 -4.39 20.68 -2.36
C LYS A 99 -5.64 20.06 -2.96
N THR A 100 -5.47 19.02 -3.76
CA THR A 100 -6.52 18.42 -4.60
C THR A 100 -6.84 16.98 -4.20
N VAL A 101 -5.83 16.19 -3.88
CA VAL A 101 -6.00 14.78 -3.50
C VAL A 101 -6.46 14.73 -2.04
N LYS A 102 -7.50 13.95 -1.78
CA LYS A 102 -8.04 13.71 -0.43
C LYS A 102 -7.94 12.24 -0.07
N VAL A 103 -8.11 11.92 1.22
CA VAL A 103 -8.26 10.53 1.68
C VAL A 103 -9.58 9.97 1.15
N CYS A 104 -9.56 8.72 0.69
CA CYS A 104 -10.77 8.04 0.22
C CYS A 104 -11.71 7.70 1.39
N ASP A 105 -13.00 7.91 1.19
CA ASP A 105 -14.07 7.57 2.14
C ASP A 105 -15.23 6.78 1.51
N ALA A 106 -15.06 6.36 0.26
CA ALA A 106 -15.96 5.43 -0.41
C ALA A 106 -15.22 4.46 -1.33
N ALA A 107 -15.86 3.30 -1.59
CA ALA A 107 -15.30 2.21 -2.38
C ALA A 107 -15.05 2.59 -3.85
N ASP A 108 -15.87 3.48 -4.40
CA ASP A 108 -15.87 3.93 -5.81
C ASP A 108 -15.36 5.36 -5.99
N GLN A 109 -14.97 6.05 -4.91
CA GLN A 109 -14.35 7.37 -5.01
C GLN A 109 -13.09 7.30 -5.88
N THR A 110 -12.81 8.34 -6.66
CA THR A 110 -11.59 8.40 -7.49
C THR A 110 -10.80 9.65 -7.19
N GLY A 111 -9.56 9.74 -7.67
CA GLY A 111 -8.68 10.88 -7.40
C GLY A 111 -8.28 11.03 -5.93
N CYS A 112 -8.36 9.93 -5.15
CA CYS A 112 -8.12 9.93 -3.71
C CYS A 112 -7.00 8.95 -3.31
N LEU A 113 -6.48 9.09 -2.09
CA LEU A 113 -5.46 8.22 -1.53
C LEU A 113 -6.04 7.27 -0.47
N ILE A 114 -5.51 6.06 -0.44
CA ILE A 114 -5.80 5.00 0.53
C ILE A 114 -4.49 4.72 1.26
N HIS A 115 -4.54 4.71 2.59
CA HIS A 115 -3.46 4.22 3.44
C HIS A 115 -4.02 3.43 4.61
N TYR A 116 -3.26 2.44 5.04
CA TYR A 116 -3.40 1.79 6.34
C TYR A 116 -2.06 1.14 6.71
N ALA A 117 -1.83 1.02 8.01
CA ALA A 117 -0.76 0.21 8.59
C ALA A 117 -1.40 -0.80 9.57
N ALA A 118 -1.11 -2.08 9.39
CA ALA A 118 -1.86 -3.14 10.06
C ALA A 118 -1.16 -3.74 11.29
N PHE A 119 -1.95 -3.98 12.35
CA PHE A 119 -1.52 -4.70 13.55
C PHE A 119 -2.55 -5.76 13.96
N GLY A 120 -2.07 -6.85 14.55
CA GLY A 120 -2.91 -7.82 15.23
C GLY A 120 -3.32 -7.37 16.63
N PRO A 121 -4.16 -8.17 17.34
CA PRO A 121 -4.73 -7.78 18.63
C PRO A 121 -3.70 -7.59 19.76
N LYS A 122 -2.49 -8.12 19.61
CA LYS A 122 -1.39 -8.03 20.58
C LYS A 122 -0.34 -6.98 20.15
N GLY A 123 -0.66 -6.19 19.12
CA GLY A 123 0.20 -5.14 18.59
C GLY A 123 0.49 -4.05 19.62
N ASN A 124 1.74 -3.60 19.68
CA ASN A 124 2.16 -2.46 20.50
C ASN A 124 2.97 -1.47 19.63
N PRO A 125 2.30 -0.73 18.74
CA PRO A 125 2.96 0.28 17.90
C PRO A 125 3.58 1.38 18.76
N ASP A 126 4.71 1.95 18.31
CA ASP A 126 5.31 3.12 18.95
C ASP A 126 4.60 4.42 18.54
N GLU A 127 4.90 5.51 19.25
CA GLU A 127 4.31 6.85 19.05
C GLU A 127 4.49 7.41 17.63
N THR A 128 5.50 6.94 16.89
CA THR A 128 5.72 7.38 15.52
C THR A 128 4.65 6.83 14.56
N MET A 129 3.82 5.90 15.02
CA MET A 129 2.68 5.34 14.29
C MET A 129 1.34 6.00 14.67
N ASP A 130 1.33 7.05 15.49
CA ASP A 130 0.10 7.77 15.85
C ASP A 130 -0.39 8.69 14.73
N GLY A 131 -1.71 8.89 14.63
CA GLY A 131 -2.30 9.88 13.72
C GLY A 131 -2.05 9.59 12.23
N LEU A 132 -1.91 8.33 11.87
CA LEU A 132 -1.84 7.90 10.47
C LEU A 132 -3.21 7.94 9.81
N VAL A 133 -3.22 8.04 8.49
CA VAL A 133 -4.42 7.80 7.70
C VAL A 133 -4.80 6.32 7.81
N CYS A 134 -6.07 6.03 8.12
CA CYS A 134 -6.60 4.67 8.06
C CYS A 134 -7.86 4.61 7.21
N VAL A 135 -7.77 3.89 6.09
CA VAL A 135 -8.91 3.49 5.27
C VAL A 135 -9.08 1.99 5.42
N ASN A 136 -10.20 1.56 5.99
CA ASN A 136 -10.43 0.14 6.27
C ASN A 136 -10.65 -0.63 4.96
N PRO A 137 -9.78 -1.60 4.58
CA PRO A 137 -9.86 -2.28 3.28
C PRO A 137 -11.09 -3.17 3.13
N LEU A 138 -11.85 -3.44 4.20
CA LEU A 138 -13.06 -4.25 4.13
C LEU A 138 -14.32 -3.43 3.80
N ASN A 139 -14.28 -2.10 3.99
CA ASN A 139 -15.43 -1.22 3.74
C ASN A 139 -15.09 0.07 2.97
N TRP A 140 -13.80 0.36 2.77
CA TRP A 140 -13.24 1.50 2.03
C TRP A 140 -13.58 2.88 2.60
N ARG A 141 -13.93 2.96 3.89
CA ARG A 141 -14.19 4.21 4.60
C ARG A 141 -12.98 4.69 5.40
N LYS A 142 -12.81 6.01 5.44
CA LYS A 142 -11.82 6.69 6.28
C LYS A 142 -12.23 6.56 7.74
N ASP A 143 -11.27 6.23 8.60
CA ASP A 143 -11.47 5.97 10.03
C ASP A 143 -12.57 4.93 10.28
N GLY A 144 -12.86 4.11 9.26
CA GLY A 144 -14.05 3.28 9.18
C GLY A 144 -14.16 2.34 10.38
N GLY A 145 -15.38 2.20 10.87
CA GLY A 145 -15.68 1.33 12.00
C GLY A 145 -15.43 -0.16 11.74
N PRO A 146 -15.74 -1.01 12.73
CA PRO A 146 -15.56 -2.46 12.62
C PRO A 146 -16.21 -3.03 11.36
N ALA A 147 -15.46 -3.87 10.67
CA ALA A 147 -15.92 -4.67 9.55
C ALA A 147 -15.72 -6.15 9.88
N GLU A 148 -16.81 -6.89 9.79
CA GLU A 148 -16.87 -8.30 10.15
C GLU A 148 -16.16 -9.19 9.12
N ALA A 149 -15.69 -10.35 9.55
CA ALA A 149 -14.91 -11.26 8.71
C ALA A 149 -15.67 -11.70 7.45
N GLN A 150 -17.00 -11.79 7.48
CA GLN A 150 -17.83 -12.16 6.33
C GLN A 150 -17.73 -11.13 5.16
N THR A 151 -17.26 -9.91 5.44
CA THR A 151 -17.05 -8.89 4.40
C THR A 151 -15.73 -9.06 3.65
N HIS A 152 -14.75 -9.76 4.25
CA HIS A 152 -13.42 -10.01 3.70
C HIS A 152 -13.46 -10.92 2.47
N LYS A 153 -13.11 -10.36 1.32
CA LYS A 153 -13.24 -11.00 0.00
C LYS A 153 -12.19 -12.07 -0.24
N GLY A 154 -11.06 -11.99 0.44
CA GLY A 154 -10.20 -13.14 0.66
C GLY A 154 -8.72 -12.88 0.53
N ALA A 155 -7.99 -13.55 1.41
CA ALA A 155 -6.55 -13.57 1.41
C ALA A 155 -6.05 -14.47 0.28
N VAL A 156 -4.94 -14.09 -0.34
CA VAL A 156 -4.22 -14.96 -1.27
C VAL A 156 -2.86 -15.23 -0.67
N LEU A 157 -2.63 -16.52 -0.38
CA LEU A 157 -1.38 -16.95 0.23
C LEU A 157 -0.21 -16.68 -0.74
N PRO A 158 0.91 -16.14 -0.24
CA PRO A 158 2.10 -15.94 -1.06
C PRO A 158 2.58 -17.27 -1.63
N SER A 159 2.99 -17.27 -2.90
CA SER A 159 3.65 -18.44 -3.49
C SER A 159 5.14 -18.45 -3.14
N GLY A 160 5.72 -19.65 -3.04
CA GLY A 160 7.14 -19.81 -2.71
C GLY A 160 7.49 -19.46 -1.26
N ARG A 161 8.79 -19.33 -1.00
CA ARG A 161 9.35 -18.97 0.32
C ARG A 161 10.17 -17.70 0.17
N PHE A 162 9.74 -16.63 0.82
CA PHE A 162 10.52 -15.40 0.87
C PHE A 162 11.69 -15.54 1.85
N GLN A 163 12.86 -15.03 1.47
CA GLN A 163 14.02 -14.96 2.35
C GLN A 163 13.83 -13.79 3.33
N ASN A 164 13.21 -14.07 4.47
CA ASN A 164 12.95 -13.11 5.54
C ASN A 164 14.01 -13.15 6.66
N ALA A 165 15.14 -13.83 6.41
CA ALA A 165 16.23 -13.92 7.36
C ALA A 165 17.07 -12.62 7.31
N PHE A 166 16.96 -11.83 8.38
CA PHE A 166 17.81 -10.65 8.56
C PHE A 166 19.21 -11.08 9.04
N PHE A 167 20.23 -10.36 8.57
CA PHE A 167 21.64 -10.56 8.99
C PHE A 167 22.23 -11.94 8.67
N THR A 168 21.64 -12.70 7.75
CA THR A 168 22.23 -13.93 7.20
C THR A 168 23.00 -13.64 5.92
N LYS A 169 23.80 -14.61 5.47
CA LYS A 169 24.45 -14.51 4.16
C LYS A 169 23.39 -14.43 3.06
N ASP A 170 23.56 -13.49 2.14
CA ASP A 170 22.74 -13.35 0.95
C ASP A 170 23.12 -14.45 -0.07
N ILE A 171 22.54 -15.63 0.11
CA ILE A 171 22.79 -16.81 -0.72
C ILE A 171 21.49 -17.15 -1.44
N ALA A 172 21.56 -17.25 -2.77
CA ALA A 172 20.44 -17.71 -3.58
C ALA A 172 20.04 -19.14 -3.18
N THR A 173 18.79 -19.32 -2.75
CA THR A 173 18.29 -20.63 -2.28
C THR A 173 17.44 -21.37 -3.32
N GLY A 174 17.44 -20.91 -4.59
CA GLY A 174 16.69 -21.56 -5.67
C GLY A 174 15.17 -21.58 -5.48
N VAL A 175 14.58 -20.54 -4.88
CA VAL A 175 13.12 -20.47 -4.67
C VAL A 175 12.41 -20.40 -6.01
N VAL A 176 11.43 -21.28 -6.20
CA VAL A 176 10.51 -21.25 -7.34
C VAL A 176 9.19 -20.66 -6.87
N PHE A 177 8.77 -19.56 -7.51
CA PHE A 177 7.46 -18.97 -7.29
C PHE A 177 6.43 -19.65 -8.20
N GLY A 178 5.56 -20.45 -7.59
CA GLY A 178 4.44 -21.09 -8.28
C GLY A 178 3.26 -20.13 -8.51
N PRO A 179 2.19 -20.62 -9.16
CA PRO A 179 0.95 -19.88 -9.27
C PRO A 179 0.38 -19.56 -7.88
N LEU A 180 -0.38 -18.46 -7.79
CA LEU A 180 -1.08 -18.09 -6.56
C LEU A 180 -2.18 -19.10 -6.22
N GLY A 181 -2.37 -19.33 -4.92
CA GLY A 181 -3.42 -20.21 -4.41
C GLY A 181 -4.83 -19.63 -4.57
N LYS A 182 -5.84 -20.45 -4.29
CA LYS A 182 -7.24 -20.01 -4.25
C LYS A 182 -7.43 -18.99 -3.11
N PRO A 183 -8.21 -17.91 -3.32
CA PRO A 183 -8.53 -16.97 -2.25
C PRO A 183 -9.23 -17.64 -1.05
N LEU A 184 -8.91 -17.15 0.13
CA LEU A 184 -9.45 -17.58 1.42
C LEU A 184 -10.32 -16.45 2.01
N PRO A 185 -11.63 -16.42 1.72
CA PRO A 185 -12.55 -15.43 2.29
C PRO A 185 -12.71 -15.63 3.80
N GLY A 186 -13.14 -14.59 4.52
CA GLY A 186 -13.51 -14.77 5.93
C GLY A 186 -12.35 -14.86 6.94
N LEU A 187 -11.09 -14.71 6.52
CA LEU A 187 -9.93 -14.83 7.42
C LEU A 187 -9.64 -13.61 8.32
N ALA A 188 -10.22 -12.44 8.04
CA ALA A 188 -9.91 -11.22 8.78
C ALA A 188 -11.16 -10.38 9.02
N SER A 189 -11.42 -10.00 10.26
CA SER A 189 -12.15 -8.77 10.57
C SER A 189 -11.15 -7.63 10.75
N ALA A 190 -11.59 -6.40 10.52
CA ALA A 190 -10.71 -5.22 10.64
C ALA A 190 -11.47 -3.98 11.11
N ARG A 191 -10.80 -3.12 11.87
CA ARG A 191 -11.31 -1.81 12.29
C ARG A 191 -10.20 -0.77 12.26
N CYS A 192 -10.50 0.44 11.83
CA CYS A 192 -9.61 1.56 12.07
C CYS A 192 -9.77 2.03 13.52
N ASP A 193 -8.66 2.31 14.20
CA ASP A 193 -8.65 2.90 15.54
C ASP A 193 -7.37 3.73 15.70
N LYS A 194 -7.54 5.03 16.00
CA LYS A 194 -6.44 6.02 16.14
C LYS A 194 -5.42 6.02 15.00
N GLY A 195 -5.89 5.85 13.77
CA GLY A 195 -5.05 5.86 12.56
C GLY A 195 -4.40 4.52 12.20
N LEU A 196 -4.64 3.45 12.97
CA LEU A 196 -4.12 2.12 12.68
C LEU A 196 -5.23 1.15 12.29
N LEU A 197 -4.89 0.19 11.43
CA LEU A 197 -5.79 -0.90 11.08
C LEU A 197 -5.57 -2.08 12.02
N TRP A 198 -6.51 -2.30 12.92
CA TRP A 198 -6.50 -3.45 13.82
C TRP A 198 -7.22 -4.61 13.16
N VAL A 199 -6.54 -5.74 13.07
CA VAL A 199 -6.98 -6.93 12.35
C VAL A 199 -7.09 -8.11 13.31
N SER A 200 -8.06 -8.99 13.10
CA SER A 200 -8.18 -10.21 13.90
C SER A 200 -6.92 -11.09 13.87
N GLU A 201 -6.72 -11.88 14.92
CA GLU A 201 -5.56 -12.78 15.05
C GLU A 201 -5.44 -13.72 13.83
N GLN A 202 -4.23 -13.80 13.25
CA GLN A 202 -3.96 -14.63 12.08
C GLN A 202 -3.36 -15.97 12.50
N THR A 203 -4.13 -17.04 12.32
CA THR A 203 -3.74 -18.40 12.72
C THR A 203 -3.23 -19.26 11.56
N HIS A 204 -3.45 -18.83 10.31
CA HIS A 204 -3.00 -19.58 9.14
C HIS A 204 -1.45 -19.63 9.09
N PRO A 205 -0.80 -20.82 9.01
CA PRO A 205 0.65 -20.94 9.16
C PRO A 205 1.47 -20.07 8.20
N GLN A 206 1.08 -20.00 6.93
CA GLN A 206 1.81 -19.20 5.92
C GLN A 206 1.65 -17.69 6.12
N LEU A 207 0.51 -17.23 6.64
CA LEU A 207 0.30 -15.81 6.95
C LEU A 207 1.06 -15.48 8.25
N LYS A 208 0.94 -16.34 9.27
CA LYS A 208 1.68 -16.18 10.53
C LYS A 208 3.19 -16.10 10.32
N ALA A 209 3.74 -16.79 9.31
CA ALA A 209 5.16 -16.72 8.95
C ALA A 209 5.62 -15.34 8.40
N LEU A 210 4.68 -14.48 8.00
CA LEU A 210 4.93 -13.12 7.52
C LEU A 210 4.67 -12.04 8.59
N VAL A 211 4.12 -12.42 9.75
CA VAL A 211 3.93 -11.49 10.87
C VAL A 211 5.30 -11.08 11.40
N VAL A 212 5.52 -9.77 11.47
CA VAL A 212 6.75 -9.18 12.01
C VAL A 212 6.65 -9.15 13.54
N ARG A 213 7.80 -8.97 14.21
CA ARG A 213 7.88 -8.91 15.68
C ARG A 213 6.85 -7.93 16.26
N GLY A 214 6.22 -8.34 17.38
CA GLY A 214 5.28 -7.50 18.11
C GLY A 214 3.88 -7.46 17.50
N ASP A 215 3.46 -8.55 16.85
CA ASP A 215 2.14 -8.68 16.20
C ASP A 215 1.90 -7.59 15.13
N ASN A 216 3.00 -7.16 14.49
CA ASN A 216 2.99 -6.19 13.42
C ASN A 216 2.70 -6.92 12.10
N TYR A 217 1.60 -6.54 11.44
CA TYR A 217 1.12 -7.18 10.22
C TYR A 217 1.65 -6.52 8.94
N HIS A 218 2.77 -5.79 9.04
CA HIS A 218 3.45 -5.16 7.91
C HIS A 218 3.76 -6.12 6.73
N GLY A 219 3.99 -7.41 6.99
CA GLY A 219 4.17 -8.42 5.94
C GLY A 219 2.86 -8.93 5.30
N LEU A 220 1.70 -8.54 5.85
CA LEU A 220 0.40 -9.12 5.53
C LEU A 220 -0.52 -8.21 4.73
N GLU A 221 -0.27 -6.91 4.65
CA GLU A 221 -1.25 -5.94 4.14
C GLU A 221 -1.71 -6.23 2.70
N TYR A 222 -0.82 -6.72 1.83
CA TYR A 222 -1.21 -7.18 0.50
C TYR A 222 -1.75 -8.61 0.44
N PRO A 223 -1.07 -9.65 0.97
CA PRO A 223 -1.57 -11.02 0.85
C PRO A 223 -2.87 -11.25 1.64
N LEU A 224 -3.05 -10.59 2.79
CA LEU A 224 -4.26 -10.71 3.59
C LEU A 224 -5.46 -10.08 2.89
N PHE A 225 -5.33 -8.87 2.33
CA PHE A 225 -6.43 -8.15 1.69
C PHE A 225 -6.41 -8.22 0.16
N HIS A 226 -5.79 -9.27 -0.42
CA HIS A 226 -5.51 -9.34 -1.85
C HIS A 226 -6.77 -9.18 -2.70
N MET A 227 -7.83 -9.94 -2.41
CA MET A 227 -9.06 -9.87 -3.20
C MET A 227 -9.84 -8.58 -2.94
N ASP A 228 -9.81 -8.05 -1.72
CA ASP A 228 -10.44 -6.77 -1.39
C ASP A 228 -9.81 -5.65 -2.24
N LEU A 229 -8.47 -5.56 -2.25
CA LEU A 229 -7.72 -4.61 -3.07
C LEU A 229 -7.99 -4.80 -4.56
N ARG A 230 -7.93 -6.04 -5.07
CA ARG A 230 -8.15 -6.35 -6.48
C ARG A 230 -9.54 -5.93 -6.96
N LEU A 231 -10.58 -6.26 -6.19
CA LEU A 231 -11.96 -5.93 -6.53
C LEU A 231 -12.21 -4.42 -6.41
N ASN A 232 -11.60 -3.76 -5.43
CA ASN A 232 -11.73 -2.31 -5.28
C ASN A 232 -11.03 -1.54 -6.41
N ALA A 233 -9.83 -1.97 -6.84
CA ALA A 233 -9.16 -1.38 -7.98
C ALA A 233 -10.03 -1.46 -9.25
N ALA A 234 -10.66 -2.61 -9.50
CA ALA A 234 -11.59 -2.77 -10.61
C ALA A 234 -12.83 -1.85 -10.48
N ALA A 235 -13.40 -1.74 -9.29
CA ALA A 235 -14.54 -0.85 -9.03
C ALA A 235 -14.19 0.62 -9.28
N ARG A 236 -13.02 1.10 -8.82
CA ARG A 236 -12.56 2.48 -9.06
C ARG A 236 -12.23 2.74 -10.52
N ILE A 237 -11.67 1.78 -11.25
CA ILE A 237 -11.47 1.88 -12.70
C ILE A 237 -12.81 2.07 -13.40
N ALA A 238 -13.82 1.27 -13.06
CA ALA A 238 -15.16 1.38 -13.64
C ALA A 238 -15.82 2.73 -13.30
N ALA A 239 -15.74 3.17 -12.04
CA ALA A 239 -16.27 4.45 -11.60
C ALA A 239 -15.61 5.63 -12.34
N PHE A 240 -14.29 5.58 -12.52
CA PHE A 240 -13.53 6.59 -13.27
C PHE A 240 -13.95 6.65 -14.75
N ALA A 241 -14.12 5.49 -15.40
CA ALA A 241 -14.57 5.42 -16.79
C ALA A 241 -15.98 6.01 -16.96
N ASN A 242 -16.90 5.65 -16.06
CA ASN A 242 -18.28 6.14 -16.05
C ASN A 242 -18.34 7.66 -15.87
N ALA A 243 -17.57 8.21 -14.93
CA ALA A 243 -17.52 9.66 -14.69
C ALA A 243 -17.00 10.46 -15.90
N ARG A 244 -16.18 9.86 -16.76
CA ARG A 244 -15.63 10.48 -17.97
C ARG A 244 -16.43 10.21 -19.24
N GLY A 245 -17.58 9.54 -19.15
CA GLY A 245 -18.42 9.22 -20.32
C GLY A 245 -17.75 8.29 -21.34
N ARG A 246 -16.69 7.56 -20.96
CA ARG A 246 -16.04 6.58 -21.83
C ARG A 246 -16.73 5.22 -21.68
N PRO A 247 -17.25 4.60 -22.76
CA PRO A 247 -17.79 3.25 -22.66
C PRO A 247 -16.70 2.27 -22.20
N GLN A 248 -17.07 1.29 -21.37
CA GLN A 248 -16.16 0.26 -20.88
C GLN A 248 -15.53 -0.52 -22.05
N PRO A 249 -14.25 -0.94 -21.95
CA PRO A 249 -13.65 -1.85 -22.92
C PRO A 249 -14.27 -3.25 -22.86
#